data_AF-A0A0F3GZS3-F1
#
_entry.id   AF-A0A0F3GZS3-F1
#
_cell.length_a   1.000
_cell.length_b   1.000
_cell.length_c   1.000
_cell.angle_alpha   90.00
_cell.angle_beta   90.00
_cell.angle_gamma   90.00
#
_symmetry.space_group_name_H-M   'P 1'
#
loop_
_entity.id
_entity.type
_entity.pdbx_description
1 polymer ?
#
loop_
_entity_poly.entity_id
_entity_poly.type
_entity_poly.pdbx_seq_one_letter_code
_entity_poly.pdbx_strand_id
1 'polypeptide(L)'
;MIILYIDNFRGFKKTYIPFKEVNFLVGENSTGKTSILSLINILSDHLFWRTTAFSNDTVNLGSYAEITDPKTKHFTIGMLTTSGKDTPKGLNAIVMKFIQKGGIPILEEFIIASYNVTIKVKITPEVILFKSLVDKLKEDLKTKSPLEFLKLIVTRVFEK
;
A
#
# COMPACT_ATOMS: atom_id res chain seq x y z
N MET A 1 -10.36 -11.85 2.73
CA MET A 1 -10.50 -10.87 1.62
C MET A 1 -9.23 -10.03 1.51
N ILE A 2 -8.90 -9.53 0.32
CA ILE A 2 -7.79 -8.59 0.11
C ILE A 2 -8.29 -7.34 -0.62
N ILE A 3 -7.82 -6.15 -0.24
CA ILE A 3 -8.06 -4.90 -0.99
C ILE A 3 -6.70 -4.24 -1.22
N LEU A 4 -6.35 -3.98 -2.49
CA LEU A 4 -5.15 -3.25 -2.87
C LEU A 4 -5.50 -1.77 -3.08
N TYR A 5 -4.69 -0.87 -2.54
CA TYR A 5 -4.75 0.56 -2.76
C TYR A 5 -3.53 1.01 -3.57
N ILE A 6 -3.76 1.86 -4.56
CA ILE A 6 -2.73 2.37 -5.47
C ILE A 6 -2.99 3.84 -5.75
N ASP A 7 -1.97 4.68 -5.57
CA ASP A 7 -2.02 6.09 -5.95
C ASP A 7 -0.71 6.58 -6.55
N ASN A 8 -0.80 7.32 -7.65
CA ASN A 8 0.29 7.82 -8.47
C ASN A 8 1.28 6.73 -8.92
N PHE A 9 0.79 5.54 -9.26
CA PHE A 9 1.63 4.42 -9.73
C PHE A 9 1.13 3.98 -11.11
N ARG A 10 1.98 4.06 -12.14
CA ARG A 10 1.73 3.63 -13.52
C ARG A 10 0.35 4.01 -14.06
N GLY A 11 -0.07 5.25 -13.80
CA GLY A 11 -1.36 5.81 -14.25
C GLY A 11 -2.54 5.65 -13.28
N PHE A 12 -2.42 4.82 -12.24
CA PHE A 12 -3.46 4.69 -11.21
C PHE A 12 -3.52 5.94 -10.32
N LYS A 13 -4.73 6.40 -10.06
CA LYS A 13 -5.02 7.54 -9.18
C LYS A 13 -6.05 7.12 -8.13
N LYS A 14 -5.68 7.19 -6.86
CA LYS A 14 -6.52 6.85 -5.68
C LYS A 14 -7.42 5.63 -5.90
N THR A 15 -6.86 4.56 -6.44
CA THR A 15 -7.60 3.38 -6.87
C THR A 15 -7.63 2.33 -5.76
N TYR A 16 -8.79 1.72 -5.55
CA TYR A 16 -8.99 0.63 -4.58
C TYR A 16 -9.51 -0.59 -5.33
N ILE A 17 -8.79 -1.71 -5.25
CA ILE A 17 -9.06 -2.93 -6.00
C ILE A 17 -9.35 -4.06 -4.99
N PRO A 18 -10.62 -4.38 -4.73
CA PRO A 18 -10.98 -5.53 -3.92
C PRO A 18 -10.76 -6.82 -4.72
N PHE A 19 -10.02 -7.77 -4.15
CA PHE A 19 -9.80 -9.09 -4.72
C PHE A 19 -10.73 -10.12 -4.07
N LYS A 20 -11.38 -10.91 -4.93
CA LYS A 20 -12.10 -12.14 -4.57
C LYS A 20 -11.21 -13.36 -4.81
N GLU A 21 -11.75 -14.57 -4.60
CA GLU A 21 -11.03 -15.82 -4.90
C GLU A 21 -10.65 -15.93 -6.38
N VAL A 22 -11.51 -15.48 -7.28
CA VAL A 22 -11.27 -15.42 -8.73
C VAL A 22 -11.55 -14.00 -9.22
N ASN A 23 -10.62 -13.44 -10.00
CA ASN A 23 -10.70 -12.08 -10.52
C ASN A 23 -10.37 -12.07 -12.01
N PHE A 24 -11.21 -11.41 -12.81
CA PHE A 24 -10.96 -11.22 -14.24
C PHE A 24 -10.51 -9.78 -14.47
N LEU A 25 -9.26 -9.58 -14.87
CA LEU A 25 -8.75 -8.28 -15.29
C LEU A 25 -8.98 -8.12 -16.79
N VAL A 26 -10.00 -7.35 -17.16
CA VAL A 26 -10.40 -7.09 -18.56
C VAL A 26 -10.18 -5.62 -18.93
N GLY A 27 -10.03 -5.35 -20.24
CA GLY A 27 -9.83 -4.01 -20.79
C GLY A 27 -8.80 -3.99 -21.92
N GLU A 28 -8.68 -2.86 -22.62
CA GLU A 28 -7.74 -2.68 -23.73
C GLU A 28 -6.27 -2.87 -23.30
N ASN A 29 -5.37 -3.13 -24.25
CA ASN A 29 -3.94 -3.21 -23.96
C ASN A 29 -3.44 -1.90 -23.33
N SER A 30 -2.42 -2.01 -22.46
CA SER A 30 -1.79 -0.86 -21.80
C SER A 30 -2.68 -0.06 -20.81
N THR A 31 -3.85 -0.57 -20.44
CA THR A 31 -4.74 0.02 -19.41
C THR A 31 -4.33 -0.27 -17.95
N GLY A 32 -3.14 -0.84 -17.73
CA GLY A 32 -2.61 -1.08 -16.38
C GLY A 32 -2.81 -2.49 -15.81
N LYS A 33 -3.40 -3.44 -16.57
CA LYS A 33 -3.54 -4.84 -16.14
C LYS A 33 -2.21 -5.48 -15.72
N THR A 34 -1.19 -5.35 -16.57
CA THR A 34 0.17 -5.85 -16.27
C THR A 34 0.76 -5.12 -15.06
N SER A 35 0.54 -3.82 -14.92
CA SER A 35 1.01 -3.05 -13.76
C SER A 35 0.42 -3.56 -12.44
N ILE A 36 -0.85 -3.95 -12.43
CA ILE A 36 -1.49 -4.59 -11.26
C ILE A 36 -0.83 -5.93 -10.95
N LEU A 37 -0.68 -6.80 -11.95
CA LEU A 37 -0.05 -8.12 -11.76
C LEU A 37 1.41 -8.01 -11.30
N SER A 38 2.17 -7.06 -11.87
CA SER A 38 3.53 -6.78 -11.46
C SER A 38 3.60 -6.30 -10.00
N LEU A 39 2.70 -5.40 -9.58
CA LEU A 39 2.66 -4.96 -8.18
C LEU A 39 2.28 -6.10 -7.23
N ILE A 40 1.31 -6.94 -7.59
CA ILE A 40 0.94 -8.13 -6.80
C ILE A 40 2.13 -9.08 -6.67
N ASN A 41 2.87 -9.31 -7.77
CA ASN A 41 4.07 -10.15 -7.75
C ASN A 41 5.13 -9.60 -6.79
N ILE A 42 5.43 -8.30 -6.86
CA ILE A 42 6.36 -7.62 -5.95
C ILE A 42 5.90 -7.74 -4.49
N LEU A 43 4.61 -7.47 -4.20
CA LEU A 43 4.07 -7.55 -2.84
C LEU A 43 4.00 -8.97 -2.28
N SER A 44 3.97 -9.99 -3.15
CA SER A 44 3.98 -11.40 -2.77
C SER A 44 5.39 -11.90 -2.44
N ASP A 45 6.42 -11.15 -2.82
CA ASP A 45 7.81 -11.50 -2.54
C ASP A 45 8.22 -11.04 -1.13
N HIS A 46 8.65 -12.00 -0.31
CA HIS A 46 9.22 -11.73 1.01
C HIS A 46 10.41 -10.76 0.99
N LEU A 47 11.21 -10.74 -0.08
CA LEU A 47 12.34 -9.82 -0.21
C LEU A 47 11.89 -8.37 -0.29
N PHE A 48 10.74 -8.09 -0.93
CA PHE A 48 10.19 -6.75 -0.96
C PHE A 48 9.94 -6.21 0.45
N TRP A 49 9.39 -7.03 1.37
CA TRP A 49 9.13 -6.58 2.73
C TRP A 49 10.41 -6.31 3.55
N ARG A 50 11.56 -6.79 3.08
CA ARG A 50 12.87 -6.54 3.69
C ARG A 50 13.61 -5.37 3.04
N THR A 51 13.55 -5.24 1.71
CA THR A 51 14.38 -4.28 0.94
C THR A 51 13.59 -3.13 0.36
N THR A 52 12.28 -3.28 0.22
CA THR A 52 11.35 -2.36 -0.45
C THR A 52 11.68 -2.10 -1.93
N ALA A 53 12.43 -3.01 -2.56
CA ALA A 53 12.82 -2.89 -3.96
C ALA A 53 11.67 -3.26 -4.90
N PHE A 54 11.45 -2.45 -5.93
CA PHE A 54 10.43 -2.69 -6.96
C PHE A 54 10.93 -3.55 -8.13
N SER A 55 11.87 -4.44 -7.82
CA SER A 55 12.41 -5.43 -8.75
C SER A 55 12.72 -6.74 -8.02
N ASN A 56 12.45 -7.85 -8.69
CA ASN A 56 12.81 -9.21 -8.30
C ASN A 56 13.11 -10.05 -9.56
N ASP A 57 13.32 -11.35 -9.39
CA ASP A 57 13.68 -12.26 -10.49
C ASP A 57 12.60 -12.40 -11.58
N THR A 58 11.34 -12.04 -11.27
CA THR A 58 10.20 -12.18 -12.20
C THR A 58 9.78 -10.85 -12.81
N VAL A 59 9.82 -9.79 -12.03
CA VAL A 59 9.28 -8.47 -12.35
C VAL A 59 10.32 -7.41 -12.05
N ASN A 60 10.58 -6.56 -13.04
CA ASN A 60 11.34 -5.35 -12.86
C ASN A 60 10.48 -4.14 -13.25
N LEU A 61 10.12 -3.31 -12.28
CA LEU A 61 9.32 -2.11 -12.54
C LEU A 61 10.16 -0.89 -12.95
N GLY A 62 11.50 -1.04 -12.92
CA GLY A 62 12.44 -0.04 -13.40
C GLY A 62 12.70 1.11 -12.43
N SER A 63 13.05 2.26 -12.99
CA SER A 63 13.35 3.48 -12.22
C SER A 63 12.09 4.12 -11.63
N TYR A 64 12.26 5.06 -10.69
CA TYR A 64 11.16 5.84 -10.12
C TYR A 64 10.33 6.55 -11.20
N ALA A 65 10.97 7.05 -12.26
CA ALA A 65 10.30 7.74 -13.37
C ALA A 65 9.46 6.81 -14.27
N GLU A 66 9.71 5.50 -14.22
CA GLU A 66 8.88 4.48 -14.90
C GLU A 66 7.70 4.03 -14.04
N ILE A 67 7.80 4.25 -12.72
CA ILE A 67 6.75 3.89 -11.75
C ILE A 67 5.74 5.03 -11.60
N THR A 68 6.17 6.27 -11.59
CA THR A 68 5.29 7.43 -11.39
C THR A 68 5.63 8.58 -12.32
N ASP A 69 4.67 9.51 -12.48
CA ASP A 69 4.92 10.76 -13.21
C ASP A 69 6.06 11.53 -12.52
N PRO A 70 7.10 11.99 -13.25
CA PRO A 70 8.21 12.77 -12.68
C PRO A 70 7.78 14.03 -11.91
N LYS A 71 6.59 14.58 -12.22
CA LYS A 71 6.03 15.74 -11.51
C LYS A 71 5.48 15.36 -10.14
N THR A 72 5.19 14.08 -9.90
CA THR A 72 4.64 13.61 -8.63
C THR A 72 5.76 13.29 -7.64
N LYS A 73 5.72 13.95 -6.48
CA LYS A 73 6.75 13.82 -5.44
C LYS A 73 6.79 12.46 -4.74
N HIS A 74 5.70 11.69 -4.82
CA HIS A 74 5.57 10.39 -4.18
C HIS A 74 4.53 9.52 -4.89
N PHE A 75 4.64 8.22 -4.71
CA PHE A 75 3.53 7.30 -4.96
C PHE A 75 3.20 6.51 -3.69
N THR A 76 1.98 5.99 -3.63
CA THR A 76 1.52 5.24 -2.46
C THR A 76 0.91 3.94 -2.90
N ILE A 77 1.29 2.87 -2.22
CA ILE A 77 0.68 1.56 -2.36
C ILE A 77 0.24 1.09 -0.98
N GLY A 78 -0.82 0.32 -0.91
CA GLY A 78 -1.27 -0.25 0.35
C GLY A 78 -2.08 -1.50 0.11
N MET A 79 -2.22 -2.31 1.15
CA MET A 79 -3.09 -3.47 1.11
C MET A 79 -3.79 -3.65 2.44
N LEU A 80 -5.01 -4.17 2.36
CA LEU A 80 -5.76 -4.66 3.50
C LEU A 80 -6.01 -6.14 3.28
N THR A 81 -5.84 -6.92 4.33
CA THR A 81 -6.14 -8.36 4.37
C THR A 81 -7.07 -8.65 5.54
N THR A 82 -7.99 -9.60 5.36
CA THR A 82 -8.81 -10.17 6.44
C THR A 82 -8.49 -11.65 6.61
N SER A 83 -8.17 -12.05 7.84
CA SER A 83 -7.93 -13.44 8.24
C SER A 83 -9.21 -14.01 8.88
N GLY A 84 -9.84 -15.02 8.27
CA GLY A 84 -11.07 -15.65 8.77
C GLY A 84 -12.38 -14.96 8.37
N LYS A 85 -13.52 -15.35 8.99
CA LYS A 85 -14.82 -14.64 8.84
C LYS A 85 -14.58 -13.15 9.09
N ASP A 86 -15.10 -12.26 8.23
CA ASP A 86 -14.85 -10.80 8.19
C ASP A 86 -15.12 -10.07 9.52
N THR A 87 -14.27 -10.36 10.51
CA THR A 87 -14.33 -9.83 11.85
C THR A 87 -13.23 -8.78 12.00
N PRO A 88 -13.48 -7.70 12.77
CA PRO A 88 -12.50 -6.66 13.01
C PRO A 88 -11.15 -7.17 13.53
N LYS A 89 -11.13 -8.32 14.21
CA LYS A 89 -9.92 -8.94 14.78
C LYS A 89 -8.96 -9.52 13.75
N GLY A 90 -9.47 -9.93 12.59
CA GLY A 90 -8.67 -10.51 11.50
C GLY A 90 -8.14 -9.49 10.50
N LEU A 91 -8.49 -8.21 10.66
CA LEU A 91 -8.18 -7.15 9.71
C LEU A 91 -6.77 -6.60 9.95
N ASN A 92 -5.96 -6.62 8.89
CA ASN A 92 -4.63 -6.01 8.87
C ASN A 92 -4.51 -5.13 7.63
N ALA A 93 -4.00 -3.92 7.79
CA ALA A 93 -3.71 -3.01 6.70
C ALA A 93 -2.28 -2.48 6.80
N ILE A 94 -1.66 -2.31 5.65
CA ILE A 94 -0.40 -1.57 5.51
C ILE A 94 -0.53 -0.59 4.35
N VAL A 95 -0.11 0.64 4.56
CA VAL A 95 -0.05 1.67 3.51
C VAL A 95 1.33 2.29 3.55
N MET A 96 2.01 2.33 2.41
CA MET A 96 3.40 2.71 2.24
C MET A 96 3.52 3.82 1.20
N LYS A 97 4.23 4.89 1.58
CA LYS A 97 4.51 6.05 0.75
C LYS A 97 5.98 6.05 0.34
N PHE A 98 6.21 6.13 -0.96
CA PHE A 98 7.53 6.09 -1.57
C PHE A 98 7.87 7.42 -2.20
N ILE A 99 9.10 7.89 -1.98
CA ILE A 99 9.66 9.09 -2.59
C ILE A 99 10.84 8.74 -3.50
N GLN A 100 11.25 9.69 -4.33
CA GLN A 100 12.44 9.55 -5.15
C GLN A 100 13.70 9.91 -4.37
N LYS A 101 14.72 9.05 -4.43
CA LYS A 101 16.10 9.39 -4.07
C LYS A 101 17.06 8.73 -5.02
N GLY A 102 17.89 9.50 -5.73
CA GLY A 102 18.86 8.92 -6.70
C GLY A 102 18.22 8.12 -7.84
N GLY A 103 17.00 8.47 -8.25
CA GLY A 103 16.29 7.76 -9.32
C GLY A 103 15.55 6.48 -8.90
N ILE A 104 15.68 6.06 -7.64
CA ILE A 104 15.01 4.85 -7.11
C ILE A 104 13.89 5.21 -6.10
N PRO A 105 12.83 4.39 -6.00
CA PRO A 105 11.85 4.50 -4.92
C PRO A 105 12.45 4.15 -3.56
N ILE A 106 12.24 5.01 -2.58
CA ILE A 106 12.60 4.77 -1.19
C ILE A 106 11.36 4.95 -0.32
N LEU A 107 11.13 4.01 0.60
CA LEU A 107 10.07 4.10 1.59
C LEU A 107 10.34 5.29 2.54
N GLU A 108 9.45 6.29 2.52
CA GLU A 108 9.54 7.45 3.42
C GLU A 108 8.68 7.23 4.66
N GLU A 109 7.52 6.63 4.49
CA GLU A 109 6.50 6.59 5.53
C GLU A 109 5.58 5.40 5.30
N PHE A 110 5.15 4.77 6.39
CA PHE A 110 4.13 3.74 6.32
C PHE A 110 3.26 3.72 7.58
N ILE A 111 2.04 3.22 7.43
CA ILE A 111 1.17 2.87 8.55
C ILE A 111 0.91 1.37 8.48
N ILE A 112 1.10 0.69 9.60
CA ILE A 112 0.56 -0.65 9.84
C ILE A 112 -0.60 -0.48 10.80
N ALA A 113 -1.76 -1.02 10.44
CA ALA A 113 -2.95 -1.02 11.25
C ALA A 113 -3.48 -2.45 11.39
N SER A 114 -3.72 -2.86 12.63
CA SER A 114 -4.35 -4.13 13.00
C SER A 114 -5.34 -3.86 14.12
N TYR A 115 -6.07 -4.89 14.55
CA TYR A 115 -7.10 -4.73 15.57
C TYR A 115 -6.65 -4.00 16.84
N ASN A 116 -5.44 -4.31 17.31
CA ASN A 116 -4.95 -3.80 18.59
C ASN A 116 -3.94 -2.67 18.45
N VAL A 117 -3.30 -2.55 17.30
CA VAL A 117 -2.17 -1.66 17.12
C VAL A 117 -2.26 -0.99 15.76
N THR A 118 -2.16 0.34 15.79
CA THR A 118 -1.86 1.12 14.61
C THR A 118 -0.63 1.97 14.90
N ILE A 119 0.38 1.80 14.07
CA ILE A 119 1.64 2.53 14.18
C ILE A 119 1.87 3.25 12.86
N LYS A 120 2.09 4.55 12.94
CA LYS A 120 2.63 5.36 11.85
C LYS A 120 4.13 5.46 12.04
N VAL A 121 4.89 5.12 11.02
CA VAL A 121 6.35 5.17 11.00
C VAL A 121 6.78 6.10 9.89
N LYS A 122 7.66 7.05 10.21
CA LYS A 122 8.34 7.92 9.26
C LYS A 122 9.84 7.66 9.34
N ILE A 123 10.43 7.36 8.19
CA ILE A 123 11.84 7.04 8.03
C ILE A 123 12.53 8.27 7.46
N THR A 124 13.53 8.77 8.16
CA THR A 124 14.46 9.76 7.64
C THR A 124 15.87 9.16 7.56
N PRO A 125 16.83 9.80 6.89
CA PRO A 125 18.21 9.32 6.88
C PRO A 125 18.85 9.23 8.27
N GLU A 126 18.37 10.01 9.24
CA GLU A 126 18.98 10.18 10.55
C GLU A 126 18.22 9.40 11.64
N VAL A 127 16.89 9.35 11.54
CA VAL A 127 16.03 8.82 12.61
C VAL A 127 14.82 8.08 12.05
N ILE A 128 14.32 7.13 12.83
CA ILE A 128 13.01 6.51 12.63
C ILE A 128 12.08 7.08 13.69
N LEU A 129 11.05 7.81 13.24
CA LEU A 129 10.01 8.35 14.10
C LEU A 129 8.80 7.44 14.03
N PHE A 130 8.21 7.11 15.18
CA PHE A 130 6.97 6.34 15.22
C PHE A 130 5.94 6.96 16.16
N LYS A 131 4.67 6.81 15.80
CA LYS A 131 3.52 7.26 16.61
C LYS A 131 2.49 6.15 16.71
N SER A 132 2.14 5.79 17.94
CA SER A 132 1.03 4.88 18.23
C SER A 132 -0.30 5.62 18.09
N LEU A 133 -1.27 5.01 17.42
CA LEU A 133 -2.61 5.55 17.15
C LEU A 133 -3.72 4.67 17.76
N VAL A 134 -3.36 3.83 18.75
CA VAL A 134 -4.13 2.69 19.28
C VAL A 134 -5.58 3.03 19.67
N ASP A 135 -5.83 4.17 20.30
CA ASP A 135 -7.13 4.40 20.94
C ASP A 135 -8.23 4.85 19.97
N LYS A 136 -7.86 5.55 18.89
CA LYS A 136 -8.87 6.08 17.94
C LYS A 136 -9.34 5.04 16.91
N LEU A 137 -8.52 4.04 16.59
CA LEU A 137 -8.79 3.14 15.45
C LEU A 137 -9.52 1.85 15.82
N LYS A 138 -9.48 1.44 17.09
CA LYS A 138 -10.23 0.28 17.59
C LYS A 138 -11.74 0.44 17.41
N GLU A 139 -12.25 1.65 17.55
CA GLU A 139 -13.67 1.95 17.38
C GLU A 139 -14.06 2.03 15.89
N ASP A 140 -13.20 2.64 15.06
CA ASP A 140 -13.36 2.66 13.60
C ASP A 140 -13.40 1.25 13.01
N LEU A 141 -12.56 0.32 13.51
CA LEU A 141 -12.54 -1.09 13.09
C LEU A 141 -13.84 -1.85 13.38
N LYS A 142 -14.61 -1.44 14.40
CA LYS A 142 -15.88 -2.08 14.76
C LYS A 142 -17.04 -1.63 13.87
N THR A 143 -16.92 -0.44 13.28
CA THR A 143 -18.06 0.27 12.66
C THR A 143 -17.89 0.46 11.15
N LYS A 144 -16.66 0.48 10.63
CA LYS A 144 -16.37 0.69 9.21
C LYS A 144 -16.27 -0.62 8.45
N SER A 145 -16.74 -0.62 7.21
CA SER A 145 -16.42 -1.69 6.26
C SER A 145 -14.90 -1.75 6.02
N PRO A 146 -14.36 -2.89 5.56
CA PRO A 146 -12.92 -2.99 5.27
C PRO A 146 -12.41 -1.92 4.29
N LEU A 147 -13.21 -1.57 3.27
CA LEU A 147 -12.84 -0.50 2.34
C LEU A 147 -12.80 0.88 3.00
N GLU A 148 -13.78 1.21 3.83
CA GLU A 148 -13.80 2.47 4.58
C GLU A 148 -12.66 2.55 5.59
N PHE A 149 -12.33 1.43 6.23
CA PHE A 149 -11.16 1.35 7.09
C PHE A 149 -9.87 1.60 6.33
N LEU A 150 -9.67 0.97 5.17
CA LEU A 150 -8.48 1.24 4.34
C LEU A 150 -8.42 2.72 3.91
N LYS A 151 -9.54 3.32 3.48
CA LYS A 151 -9.62 4.75 3.15
C LYS A 151 -9.21 5.64 4.33
N LEU A 152 -9.64 5.30 5.55
CA LEU A 152 -9.24 6.01 6.76
C LEU A 152 -7.72 5.93 6.98
N ILE A 153 -7.14 4.73 6.88
CA ILE A 153 -5.69 4.55 7.04
C ILE A 153 -4.91 5.33 5.98
N VAL A 154 -5.36 5.30 4.73
CA VAL A 154 -4.78 6.07 3.62
C VAL A 154 -4.76 7.56 3.95
N THR A 155 -5.87 8.14 4.42
CA THR A 155 -5.93 9.56 4.82
C THR A 155 -4.90 9.88 5.91
N ARG A 156 -4.75 9.00 6.91
CA ARG A 156 -3.79 9.22 8.02
C ARG A 156 -2.33 9.12 7.61
N VAL A 157 -1.99 8.43 6.53
CA VAL A 157 -0.62 8.48 5.96
C VAL A 157 -0.30 9.91 5.56
N PHE A 158 -1.24 10.59 4.92
CA PHE A 158 -1.05 11.95 4.40
C PHE A 158 -1.30 13.08 5.41
N GLU A 159 -1.85 12.79 6.59
CA GLU A 159 -1.96 13.75 7.69
C GLU A 159 -0.58 14.17 8.21
N LYS A 160 -0.34 15.49 8.32
CA LYS A 160 0.89 16.07 8.86
C LYS A 160 0.96 15.98 10.38
#